data_AF-A0A8T2NYK7-F1
#
_entry.id   AF-A0A8T2NYK7-F1
#
_cell.length_a   1.000
_cell.length_b   1.000
_cell.length_c   1.000
_cell.angle_alpha   90.00
_cell.angle_beta   90.00
_cell.angle_gamma   90.00
#
_symmetry.space_group_name_H-M   'P 1'
#
loop_
_entity.id
_entity.type
_entity.pdbx_description
1 polymer ?
#
loop_
_entity_poly.entity_id
_entity_poly.type
_entity_poly.pdbx_seq_one_letter_code
_entity_poly.pdbx_strand_id
1 'polypeptide(L)'
;MTSASAHEEAEGLAKKLKLRFYRASVKEDLNVNEVFKYLAEKYLQRLKLQSAEETEVLHTTSNKIGVFNTAGGSHSGQNSSSLNGCEVINLRPNRQRTKRSKTPFGSCSLL
;
A
#
# COMPACT_ATOMS: atom_id res chain seq x y z
N MET A 1 -30.92 -5.63 27.51
CA MET A 1 -31.06 -4.42 26.67
C MET A 1 -29.67 -3.92 26.30
N THR A 2 -29.03 -4.48 25.27
CA THR A 2 -27.67 -4.08 24.84
C THR A 2 -27.50 -4.37 23.35
N SER A 3 -27.95 -3.48 22.48
CA SER A 3 -27.65 -3.57 21.04
C SER A 3 -27.77 -2.25 20.27
N ALA A 4 -28.10 -1.13 20.93
CA ALA A 4 -28.29 0.16 20.26
C ALA A 4 -26.98 0.96 20.08
N SER A 5 -25.99 0.82 20.97
CA SER A 5 -24.82 1.71 21.02
C SER A 5 -23.87 1.56 19.83
N ALA A 6 -23.57 0.33 19.40
CA ALA A 6 -22.60 0.09 18.34
C ALA A 6 -23.08 0.56 16.96
N HIS A 7 -24.40 0.51 16.71
CA HIS A 7 -24.97 0.98 15.44
C HIS A 7 -24.93 2.50 15.36
N GLU A 8 -25.37 3.18 16.41
CA GLU A 8 -25.38 4.65 16.47
C GLU A 8 -23.97 5.23 16.33
N GLU A 9 -22.98 4.63 17.01
CA GLU A 9 -21.58 5.04 16.90
C GLU A 9 -21.04 4.85 15.48
N ALA A 10 -21.26 3.68 14.88
CA ALA A 10 -20.81 3.38 13.52
C ALA A 10 -21.45 4.32 12.48
N GLU A 11 -22.75 4.60 12.61
CA GLU A 11 -23.46 5.54 11.74
C GLU A 11 -22.93 6.97 11.91
N GLY A 12 -22.67 7.38 13.16
CA GLY A 12 -22.07 8.68 13.47
C GLY A 12 -20.69 8.85 12.84
N LEU A 13 -19.84 7.82 12.90
CA LEU A 13 -18.53 7.82 12.26
C LEU A 13 -18.62 7.91 10.74
N ALA A 14 -19.52 7.13 10.13
CA ALA A 14 -19.71 7.16 8.67
C ALA A 14 -20.15 8.55 8.19
N LYS A 15 -21.07 9.20 8.91
CA LYS A 15 -21.49 10.59 8.62
C LYS A 15 -20.32 11.56 8.71
N LYS A 16 -19.52 11.47 9.77
CA LYS A 16 -18.33 12.33 9.96
C LYS A 16 -17.31 12.18 8.84
N LEU A 17 -17.10 10.96 8.36
CA LEU A 17 -16.17 10.65 7.27
C LEU A 17 -16.79 10.80 5.86
N LYS A 18 -18.08 11.18 5.77
CA LYS A 18 -18.84 11.25 4.51
C LYS A 18 -18.81 9.93 3.72
N LEU A 19 -18.82 8.81 4.43
CA LEU A 19 -18.89 7.47 3.85
C LEU A 19 -20.34 6.99 3.83
N ARG A 20 -20.65 6.12 2.87
CA ARG A 20 -21.95 5.45 2.82
C ARG A 20 -21.94 4.25 3.78
N PHE A 21 -22.91 4.20 4.68
CA PHE A 21 -23.06 3.14 5.66
C PHE A 21 -24.19 2.19 5.26
N TYR A 22 -23.91 0.88 5.29
CA TYR A 22 -24.89 -0.16 5.02
C TYR A 22 -24.96 -1.12 6.20
N ARG A 23 -26.17 -1.40 6.68
CA ARG A 23 -26.42 -2.57 7.51
C ARG A 23 -26.59 -3.77 6.58
N ALA A 24 -25.78 -4.81 6.76
CA ALA A 24 -25.82 -6.00 5.90
C ALA A 24 -25.88 -7.29 6.73
N SER A 25 -26.48 -8.33 6.17
CA SER A 25 -26.57 -9.66 6.78
C SER A 25 -26.60 -10.72 5.67
N VAL A 26 -25.57 -11.57 5.61
CA VAL A 26 -25.50 -12.66 4.61
C VAL A 26 -26.55 -13.73 4.89
N LYS A 27 -26.85 -13.99 6.16
CA LYS A 27 -27.85 -14.98 6.58
C LYS A 27 -29.27 -14.61 6.15
N GLU A 28 -29.57 -13.32 6.12
CA GLU A 28 -30.88 -12.78 5.77
C GLU A 28 -30.91 -12.19 4.35
N ASP A 29 -29.81 -12.33 3.60
CA ASP A 29 -29.59 -11.70 2.29
C ASP A 29 -29.90 -10.19 2.26
N LEU A 30 -29.61 -9.51 3.37
CA LEU A 30 -29.87 -8.08 3.51
C LEU A 30 -28.68 -7.27 2.97
N ASN A 31 -28.93 -6.44 1.97
CA ASN A 31 -28.01 -5.45 1.39
C ASN A 31 -26.67 -6.01 0.87
N VAL A 32 -26.51 -7.32 0.74
CA VAL A 32 -25.27 -7.94 0.28
C VAL A 32 -24.90 -7.41 -1.10
N ASN A 33 -25.83 -7.48 -2.06
CA ASN A 33 -25.61 -7.01 -3.42
C ASN A 33 -25.35 -5.50 -3.50
N GLU A 34 -26.07 -4.69 -2.71
CA GLU A 34 -25.93 -3.23 -2.73
C GLU A 34 -24.57 -2.77 -2.24
N VAL A 35 -23.98 -3.45 -1.24
CA VAL A 35 -22.61 -3.18 -0.78
C VAL A 35 -21.61 -3.38 -1.92
N PHE A 36 -21.66 -4.54 -2.59
CA PHE A 36 -20.73 -4.84 -3.68
C PHE A 36 -20.94 -3.93 -4.90
N LYS A 37 -22.20 -3.65 -5.25
CA LYS A 37 -22.54 -2.73 -6.32
C LYS A 37 -21.98 -1.34 -6.05
N TYR A 38 -22.18 -0.80 -4.85
CA TYR A 38 -21.63 0.50 -4.47
C TYR A 38 -20.10 0.53 -4.56
N LEU A 39 -19.42 -0.50 -4.07
CA LEU A 39 -17.96 -0.56 -4.14
C LEU A 39 -17.44 -0.65 -5.58
N ALA A 40 -18.10 -1.45 -6.43
CA ALA A 40 -17.77 -1.56 -7.85
C ALA A 40 -17.97 -0.23 -8.57
N GLU A 41 -19.11 0.42 -8.38
CA GLU A 41 -19.40 1.75 -8.94
C GLU A 41 -18.39 2.80 -8.46
N LYS A 42 -18.06 2.79 -7.17
CA LYS A 42 -17.08 3.73 -6.59
C LYS A 42 -15.68 3.53 -7.17
N TYR A 43 -15.28 2.29 -7.41
CA TYR A 43 -14.01 1.98 -8.06
C TYR A 43 -13.98 2.45 -9.51
N LEU A 44 -15.02 2.18 -10.29
CA LEU A 44 -15.14 2.66 -11.68
C LEU A 44 -15.13 4.19 -11.76
N GLN A 45 -15.77 4.87 -10.80
CA GLN A 45 -15.73 6.34 -10.70
C GLN A 45 -14.29 6.84 -10.49
N ARG A 46 -13.51 6.18 -9.62
CA ARG A 46 -12.10 6.54 -9.39
C ARG A 46 -11.23 6.35 -10.63
N LEU A 47 -11.43 5.29 -11.40
CA LEU A 47 -10.71 5.07 -12.66
C LEU A 47 -10.99 6.18 -13.68
N LYS A 48 -12.27 6.56 -13.84
CA LYS A 48 -12.68 7.63 -14.75
C LYS A 48 -12.11 8.99 -14.35
N LEU A 49 -12.05 9.29 -13.05
CA LEU A 49 -11.44 10.51 -12.52
C LEU A 49 -9.94 10.55 -12.76
N GLN A 50 -9.22 9.43 -12.52
CA GLN A 50 -7.79 9.35 -12.81
C GLN A 50 -7.48 9.54 -14.30
N SER A 51 -8.31 8.99 -15.20
CA SER A 51 -8.17 9.23 -16.64
C SER A 51 -8.53 10.66 -17.08
N ALA A 52 -9.24 11.43 -16.25
CA ALA A 52 -9.64 12.80 -16.54
C ALA A 52 -8.72 13.86 -15.91
N GLU A 53 -8.02 13.52 -14.81
CA GLU A 53 -7.07 14.41 -14.11
C GLU A 53 -5.61 14.30 -14.59
N GLU A 54 -5.25 13.38 -15.49
CA GLU A 54 -3.86 13.24 -16.02
C GLU A 54 -3.43 14.39 -16.96
N THR A 55 -4.28 15.40 -17.22
CA THR A 55 -3.93 16.53 -18.10
C THR A 55 -3.29 17.71 -17.37
N GLU A 56 -3.35 17.81 -16.04
CA GLU A 56 -2.80 18.98 -15.33
C GLU A 56 -2.13 18.58 -14.01
N VAL A 57 -0.98 19.20 -13.76
CA VAL A 57 -0.14 19.13 -12.55
C VAL A 57 0.96 18.06 -12.54
N LEU A 58 1.87 18.21 -13.51
CA LEU A 58 3.28 18.42 -13.16
C LEU A 58 3.35 19.39 -11.96
N HIS A 59 3.93 18.98 -10.82
CA HIS A 59 4.85 19.77 -9.96
C HIS A 59 5.11 19.11 -8.59
N THR A 60 6.32 18.54 -8.49
CA THR A 60 7.28 18.66 -7.40
C THR A 60 6.80 19.19 -6.04
N THR A 61 6.79 18.35 -5.00
CA THR A 61 7.26 18.80 -3.69
C THR A 61 8.17 17.74 -3.06
N SER A 62 9.42 18.17 -2.84
CA SER A 62 10.50 17.42 -2.24
C SER A 62 10.28 17.35 -0.73
N ASN A 63 10.01 16.17 -0.18
CA ASN A 63 10.21 15.93 1.25
C ASN A 63 11.69 15.63 1.47
N LYS A 64 12.50 16.68 1.72
CA LYS A 64 13.85 16.55 2.25
C LYS A 64 13.77 15.93 3.65
N ILE A 65 14.00 14.63 3.75
CA ILE A 65 14.31 14.00 5.04
C ILE A 65 15.77 14.37 5.38
N GLY A 66 15.91 15.01 6.54
CA GLY A 66 17.16 15.54 7.06
C GLY A 66 18.26 14.50 7.17
N VAL A 67 19.43 14.93 6.73
CA VAL A 67 20.71 14.24 6.70
C VAL A 67 21.15 13.89 8.13
N PHE A 68 21.43 12.61 8.40
CA PHE A 68 22.21 12.23 9.58
C PHE A 68 23.69 12.22 9.17
N ASN A 69 24.42 13.28 9.53
CA ASN A 69 25.85 13.41 9.26
C ASN A 69 26.61 12.37 10.10
N THR A 70 27.06 11.29 9.48
CA THR A 70 28.18 10.49 10.01
C THR A 70 29.44 10.98 9.33
N ALA A 71 30.30 11.58 10.14
CA ALA A 71 31.57 12.12 9.71
C ALA A 71 32.52 11.02 9.19
N GLY A 72 33.25 11.35 8.13
CA GLY A 72 34.59 10.82 7.88
C GLY A 72 34.68 9.51 7.11
N GLY A 73 34.77 9.62 5.77
CA GLY A 73 35.13 8.51 4.90
C GLY A 73 35.65 9.03 3.56
N SER A 74 36.92 9.43 3.54
CA SER A 74 37.61 9.97 2.37
C SER A 74 37.73 8.93 1.26
N HIS A 75 37.01 9.11 0.15
CA HIS A 75 37.33 8.42 -1.10
C HIS A 75 37.36 9.43 -2.25
N SER A 76 38.58 9.57 -2.76
CA SER A 76 39.01 10.37 -3.90
C SER A 76 38.25 10.01 -5.17
N GLY A 77 37.83 11.04 -5.90
CA GLY A 77 37.88 11.12 -7.36
C GLY A 77 36.96 10.20 -8.16
N GLN A 78 35.99 10.80 -8.86
CA GLN A 78 36.01 10.83 -10.32
C GLN A 78 34.93 11.80 -10.83
N ASN A 79 35.39 12.75 -11.65
CA ASN A 79 34.57 13.62 -12.46
C ASN A 79 34.50 13.00 -13.86
N SER A 80 33.30 12.66 -14.34
CA SER A 80 33.01 12.56 -15.77
C SER A 80 31.52 12.68 -16.03
N SER A 81 31.14 13.87 -16.46
CA SER A 81 30.18 14.17 -17.53
C SER A 81 29.22 13.07 -18.04
N SER A 82 27.95 13.46 -17.97
CA SER A 82 26.95 13.43 -19.04
C SER A 82 26.17 12.14 -19.36
N LEU A 83 24.88 12.40 -19.58
CA LEU A 83 23.90 11.66 -20.38
C LEU A 83 23.16 10.51 -19.68
N ASN A 84 21.89 10.79 -19.37
CA ASN A 84 20.73 9.95 -19.71
C ASN A 84 21.08 8.50 -20.04
N GLY A 85 21.14 7.66 -19.02
CA GLY A 85 21.37 6.24 -19.17
C GLY A 85 20.85 5.54 -17.92
N CYS A 86 19.79 4.77 -18.09
CA CYS A 86 19.21 3.88 -17.09
C CYS A 86 20.34 3.12 -16.37
N GLU A 87 20.63 3.49 -15.11
CA GLU A 87 21.60 2.76 -14.29
C GLU A 87 20.97 1.42 -13.89
N VAL A 88 21.15 0.41 -14.75
CA VAL A 88 20.74 -0.96 -14.46
C VAL A 88 21.68 -1.52 -13.40
N ILE A 89 21.21 -1.56 -12.15
CA ILE A 89 21.95 -2.15 -11.04
C ILE A 89 21.94 -3.68 -11.22
N ASN A 90 23.07 -4.22 -11.68
CA ASN A 90 23.26 -5.66 -11.78
C ASN A 90 23.66 -6.24 -10.42
N LEU A 91 22.69 -6.80 -9.71
CA LEU A 91 22.95 -7.48 -8.43
C LEU A 91 23.59 -8.84 -8.66
N ARG A 92 24.78 -9.05 -8.09
CA ARG A 92 25.39 -10.38 -7.99
C ARG A 92 24.83 -11.10 -6.76
N PRO A 93 24.32 -12.35 -6.89
CA PRO A 93 23.91 -13.11 -5.72
C PRO A 93 25.08 -13.29 -4.75
N ASN A 94 24.98 -12.71 -3.55
CA ASN A 94 25.93 -12.97 -2.48
C ASN A 94 25.65 -14.37 -1.92
N ARG A 95 26.42 -15.37 -2.39
CA ARG A 95 26.38 -16.76 -1.92
C ARG A 95 27.10 -16.93 -0.57
N GLN A 96 27.06 -15.97 0.34
CA GLN A 96 27.42 -16.20 1.74
C GLN A 96 26.29 -16.93 2.46
N ARG A 97 26.18 -18.22 2.13
CA ARG A 97 25.44 -19.23 2.88
C ARG A 97 26.15 -19.43 4.21
N THR A 98 25.53 -19.06 5.33
CA THR A 98 25.95 -19.55 6.65
C THR A 98 25.71 -21.06 6.69
N LYS A 99 26.79 -21.83 6.89
CA LYS A 99 26.69 -23.28 7.08
C LYS A 99 26.15 -23.55 8.49
N ARG A 100 24.87 -23.90 8.61
CA ARG A 100 24.39 -24.72 9.72
C ARG A 100 23.68 -25.97 9.20
N SER A 101 23.95 -27.04 9.94
CA SER A 101 23.83 -28.46 9.63
C SER A 101 22.40 -28.91 9.27
N LYS A 102 22.30 -30.00 8.49
CA LYS A 102 21.07 -30.66 8.05
C LYS A 102 20.32 -31.27 9.25
N THR A 103 19.03 -30.96 9.37
CA THR A 103 18.01 -31.90 9.87
C THR A 103 16.83 -31.88 8.89
N PRO A 104 16.52 -32.98 8.19
CA PRO A 104 15.22 -33.14 7.56
C PRO A 104 14.26 -33.64 8.65
N PHE A 105 13.04 -33.12 8.70
CA PHE A 105 11.78 -33.76 9.15
C PHE A 105 10.83 -32.70 9.71
N GLY A 106 9.62 -32.68 9.16
CA GLY A 106 8.52 -31.83 9.61
C GLY A 106 7.58 -31.46 8.47
N SER A 107 6.95 -32.44 7.83
CA SER A 107 5.80 -32.23 6.96
C SER A 107 4.65 -31.66 7.80
N CYS A 108 4.26 -30.41 7.57
CA CYS A 108 3.03 -29.85 8.12
C CYS A 108 1.90 -30.16 7.15
N SER A 109 1.09 -31.18 7.44
CA SER A 109 -0.20 -31.39 6.78
C SER A 109 -1.27 -30.61 7.54
N LEU A 110 -1.95 -29.70 6.84
CA LEU A 110 -3.12 -29.00 7.35
C LEU A 110 -4.26 -30.02 7.54
N LEU A 111 -4.82 -30.06 8.74
CA LEU A 111 -6.18 -30.53 8.99
C LEU A 111 -7.10 -29.31 9.06
#